data_AF-A0A2D8ERK9-F1
#
_entry.id   AF-A0A2D8ERK9-F1
#
_cell.length_a   1.000
_cell.length_b   1.000
_cell.length_c   1.000
_cell.angle_alpha   90.00
_cell.angle_beta   90.00
_cell.angle_gamma   90.00
#
_symmetry.space_group_name_H-M   'P 1'
#
loop_
_entity.id
_entity.type
_entity.pdbx_description
1 polymer ?
#
loop_
_entity_poly.entity_id
_entity_poly.type
_entity_poly.pdbx_seq_one_letter_code
_entity_poly.pdbx_strand_id
1 'polypeptide(L)'
;MTVVDMFDDMDKDTLIRDIDAFHKKYGFKKNDTVSIPDDNELVNFRTSFLLEELAEYTQAITKKDTAAALDALVDIVYIALGTAWLFNLPFEKAWEEVQKANMKKIRAKSKSKKRGTSFDVVKPKGWTPPDIEQVIYEEREKQREDTNNRF
;
A
#
# COMPACT_ATOMS: atom_id res chain seq x y z
N MET A 1 -22.49 -13.37 15.11
CA MET A 1 -21.51 -12.37 14.66
C MET A 1 -20.37 -13.10 13.99
N THR A 2 -20.41 -13.16 12.65
CA THR A 2 -19.29 -13.66 11.86
C THR A 2 -18.23 -12.57 11.82
N VAL A 3 -16.95 -12.94 11.89
CA VAL A 3 -15.75 -12.07 11.90
C VAL A 3 -15.56 -11.30 10.57
N VAL A 4 -16.63 -11.13 9.80
CA VAL A 4 -16.69 -10.52 8.47
C VAL A 4 -16.92 -9.01 8.57
N ASP A 5 -17.49 -8.50 9.68
CA ASP A 5 -17.78 -7.07 9.85
C ASP A 5 -16.65 -6.24 10.49
N MET A 6 -15.66 -6.85 11.14
CA MET A 6 -14.65 -6.07 11.91
C MET A 6 -13.64 -5.31 11.04
N PHE A 7 -13.60 -5.58 9.74
CA PHE A 7 -12.72 -4.89 8.78
C PHE A 7 -13.50 -4.05 7.75
N ASP A 8 -14.83 -4.09 7.78
CA ASP A 8 -15.68 -3.29 6.88
C ASP A 8 -15.79 -1.83 7.37
N ASP A 9 -15.57 -1.59 8.67
CA ASP A 9 -15.69 -0.27 9.31
C ASP A 9 -14.35 0.44 9.61
N MET A 10 -13.21 -0.17 9.28
CA MET A 10 -11.96 0.60 9.19
C MET A 10 -11.99 1.33 7.85
N ASP A 11 -12.89 2.32 7.76
CA ASP A 11 -13.20 3.13 6.60
C ASP A 11 -11.87 3.46 5.90
N LYS A 12 -11.64 2.86 4.72
CA LYS A 12 -10.37 3.02 3.98
C LYS A 12 -10.06 4.50 3.76
N ASP A 13 -11.12 5.31 3.75
CA ASP A 13 -11.05 6.76 3.69
C ASP A 13 -10.26 7.33 4.88
N THR A 14 -10.29 6.76 6.08
CA THR A 14 -9.63 7.33 7.28
C THR A 14 -8.12 7.47 7.12
N LEU A 15 -7.41 6.39 6.80
CA LEU A 15 -5.94 6.42 6.69
C LEU A 15 -5.48 7.36 5.57
N ILE A 16 -6.12 7.31 4.41
CA ILE A 16 -5.70 8.12 3.26
C ILE A 16 -6.10 9.58 3.44
N ARG A 17 -7.23 9.87 4.11
CA ARG A 17 -7.59 11.23 4.54
C ARG A 17 -6.64 11.78 5.58
N ASP A 18 -6.16 10.97 6.52
CA ASP A 18 -5.17 11.39 7.51
C ASP A 18 -3.84 11.75 6.83
N ILE A 19 -3.42 10.95 5.85
CA ILE A 19 -2.24 11.22 5.02
C ILE A 19 -2.42 12.50 4.20
N ASP A 20 -3.59 12.70 3.58
CA ASP A 20 -3.90 13.91 2.83
C ASP A 20 -3.91 15.16 3.73
N ALA A 21 -4.52 15.06 4.92
CA ALA A 21 -4.53 16.12 5.92
C ALA A 21 -3.12 16.45 6.42
N PHE A 22 -2.29 15.44 6.66
CA PHE A 22 -0.88 15.63 7.03
C PHE A 22 -0.12 16.41 5.96
N HIS A 23 -0.17 15.97 4.69
CA HIS A 23 0.56 16.63 3.63
C HIS A 23 0.07 18.06 3.38
N LYS A 24 -1.25 18.29 3.46
CA LYS A 24 -1.83 19.64 3.39
C LYS A 24 -1.38 20.53 4.54
N LYS A 25 -1.37 20.01 5.78
CA LYS A 25 -0.95 20.74 6.98
C LYS A 25 0.50 21.22 6.86
N TYR A 26 1.38 20.40 6.29
CA TYR A 26 2.80 20.71 6.14
C TYR A 26 3.17 21.31 4.76
N GLY A 27 2.19 21.60 3.91
CA GLY A 27 2.41 22.30 2.64
C GLY A 27 3.08 21.47 1.55
N PHE A 28 3.07 20.13 1.67
CA PHE A 28 3.54 19.25 0.60
C PHE A 28 2.56 19.23 -0.56
N LYS A 29 3.11 19.03 -1.76
CA LYS A 29 2.32 18.90 -3.00
C LYS A 29 2.46 17.49 -3.55
N LYS A 30 1.36 16.96 -4.07
CA LYS A 30 1.39 15.74 -4.90
C LYS A 30 2.15 16.04 -6.19
N ASN A 31 2.76 15.00 -6.75
CA ASN A 31 3.26 15.04 -8.11
C ASN A 31 2.13 15.33 -9.09
N ASP A 32 2.43 16.10 -10.14
CA ASP A 32 1.40 16.54 -11.11
C ASP A 32 0.85 15.37 -11.93
N THR A 33 1.64 14.31 -12.10
CA THR A 33 1.26 13.11 -12.86
C THR A 33 1.34 11.85 -12.00
N VAL A 34 0.60 10.81 -12.38
CA VAL A 34 0.77 9.47 -11.82
C VAL A 34 2.12 8.89 -12.25
N SER A 35 3.17 9.16 -11.48
CA SER A 35 4.52 8.68 -11.73
C SER A 35 5.40 8.79 -10.49
N ILE A 36 6.57 8.15 -10.55
CA ILE A 36 7.68 8.52 -9.67
C ILE A 36 8.11 9.96 -10.06
N PRO A 37 8.27 10.89 -9.11
CA PRO A 37 8.77 12.24 -9.38
C PRO A 37 10.24 12.23 -9.84
N ASP A 38 10.64 13.22 -10.63
CA ASP A 38 12.05 13.42 -11.04
C ASP A 38 12.93 13.99 -9.90
N ASP A 39 12.32 14.35 -8.77
CA ASP A 39 13.02 14.80 -7.55
C ASP A 39 13.69 13.61 -6.85
N ASN A 40 14.96 13.37 -7.20
CA ASN A 40 15.76 12.30 -6.63
C ASN A 40 15.99 12.45 -5.12
N GLU A 41 16.03 13.69 -4.59
CA GLU A 41 16.20 13.89 -3.15
C GLU A 41 14.98 13.36 -2.40
N LEU A 42 13.78 13.74 -2.85
CA LEU A 42 12.53 13.23 -2.32
C LEU A 42 12.43 11.71 -2.43
N VAL A 43 12.70 11.14 -3.62
CA VAL A 43 12.61 9.70 -3.85
C VAL A 43 13.56 8.92 -2.95
N ASN A 44 14.81 9.37 -2.82
CA ASN A 44 15.80 8.73 -1.95
C ASN A 44 15.39 8.84 -0.48
N PHE A 45 14.92 10.02 -0.06
CA PHE A 45 14.45 10.24 1.31
C PHE A 45 13.27 9.34 1.68
N ARG A 46 12.25 9.24 0.82
CA ARG A 46 11.10 8.33 1.06
C ARG A 46 11.53 6.86 1.09
N THR A 47 12.49 6.49 0.26
CA THR A 47 13.02 5.11 0.22
C THR A 47 13.83 4.79 1.49
N SER A 48 14.67 5.71 1.97
CA SER A 48 15.46 5.46 3.18
C SER A 48 14.58 5.30 4.41
N PHE A 49 13.51 6.09 4.54
CA PHE A 49 12.56 5.98 5.64
C PHE A 49 11.85 4.61 5.64
N LEU A 50 11.40 4.10 4.48
CA LEU A 50 10.81 2.76 4.40
C LEU A 50 11.78 1.65 4.84
N LEU A 51 13.07 1.81 4.55
CA LEU A 51 14.11 0.86 4.96
C LEU A 51 14.40 0.95 6.47
N GLU A 52 14.37 2.16 7.03
CA GLU A 52 14.53 2.43 8.45
C GLU A 52 13.43 1.73 9.26
N GLU A 53 12.15 1.97 8.96
CA GLU A 53 11.05 1.34 9.72
C GLU A 53 11.03 -0.18 9.62
N LEU A 54 11.43 -0.73 8.46
CA LEU A 54 11.58 -2.18 8.31
C LEU A 54 12.70 -2.73 9.20
N ALA A 55 13.80 -1.99 9.35
CA ALA A 55 14.88 -2.35 10.26
C ALA A 55 14.42 -2.28 11.71
N GLU A 56 13.64 -1.26 12.09
CA GLU A 56 13.05 -1.12 13.43
C GLU A 56 12.13 -2.28 13.76
N TYR A 57 11.20 -2.61 12.85
CA TYR A 57 10.33 -3.78 12.99
C TYR A 57 11.13 -5.06 13.22
N THR A 58 12.18 -5.28 12.42
CA THR A 58 13.04 -6.48 12.54
C THR A 58 13.75 -6.54 13.90
N GLN A 59 14.21 -5.40 14.42
CA GLN A 59 14.81 -5.31 15.75
C GLN A 59 13.78 -5.58 16.86
N ALA A 60 12.58 -5.01 16.74
CA ALA A 60 11.50 -5.20 17.71
C ALA A 60 11.08 -6.68 17.80
N ILE A 61 10.96 -7.37 16.65
CA ILE A 61 10.68 -8.82 16.61
C ILE A 61 11.79 -9.63 17.29
N THR A 62 13.06 -9.30 17.04
CA THR A 62 14.20 -9.96 17.69
C THR A 62 14.14 -9.83 19.21
N LYS A 63 13.77 -8.65 19.70
CA LYS A 63 13.62 -8.34 21.13
C LYS A 63 12.31 -8.84 21.73
N LYS A 64 11.37 -9.33 20.91
CA LYS A 64 9.98 -9.63 21.29
C LYS A 64 9.26 -8.44 21.93
N ASP A 65 9.59 -7.23 21.50
CA ASP A 65 8.95 -6.01 21.95
C ASP A 65 7.66 -5.78 21.16
N THR A 66 6.52 -5.98 21.82
CA THR A 66 5.21 -5.91 21.15
C THR A 66 4.82 -4.48 20.80
N ALA A 67 5.16 -3.51 21.67
CA ALA A 67 4.80 -2.11 21.44
C ALA A 67 5.64 -1.55 20.28
N ALA A 68 6.95 -1.75 20.31
CA ALA A 68 7.83 -1.30 19.22
C ALA A 68 7.52 -2.00 17.89
N ALA A 69 7.09 -3.27 17.92
CA ALA A 69 6.69 -3.97 16.70
C ALA A 69 5.40 -3.39 16.11
N LEU A 70 4.42 -3.01 16.95
CA LEU A 70 3.20 -2.35 16.49
C LEU A 70 3.48 -0.96 15.92
N ASP A 71 4.32 -0.18 16.60
CA ASP A 71 4.75 1.16 16.20
C ASP A 71 5.37 1.13 14.79
N ALA A 72 6.43 0.33 14.60
CA ALA A 72 7.10 0.19 13.32
C ALA A 72 6.16 -0.34 12.20
N LEU A 73 5.18 -1.19 12.52
CA LEU A 73 4.19 -1.64 11.53
C LEU A 73 3.25 -0.50 11.10
N VAL A 74 2.83 0.36 12.03
CA VAL A 74 2.03 1.55 11.72
C VAL A 74 2.85 2.53 10.88
N ASP A 75 4.11 2.76 11.24
CA ASP A 75 4.99 3.69 10.52
C ASP A 75 5.30 3.23 9.10
N ILE A 76 5.54 1.92 8.88
CA ILE A 76 5.67 1.37 7.52
C ILE A 76 4.44 1.71 6.67
N VAL A 77 3.23 1.54 7.22
CA VAL A 77 1.98 1.83 6.49
C VAL A 77 1.85 3.34 6.26
N TYR A 78 2.09 4.17 7.27
CA TYR A 78 1.99 5.62 7.18
C TYR A 78 2.94 6.19 6.12
N ILE A 79 4.19 5.71 6.12
CA ILE A 79 5.20 6.13 5.16
C ILE A 79 4.90 5.59 3.77
N ALA A 80 4.46 4.35 3.63
CA ALA A 80 4.09 3.79 2.32
C ALA A 80 2.92 4.58 1.68
N LEU A 81 1.87 4.86 2.45
CA LEU A 81 0.73 5.67 1.98
C LEU A 81 1.14 7.11 1.67
N GLY A 82 1.97 7.72 2.52
CA GLY A 82 2.49 9.07 2.27
C GLY A 82 3.35 9.14 1.00
N THR A 83 4.16 8.12 0.73
CA THR A 83 4.96 8.04 -0.49
C THR A 83 4.06 7.89 -1.72
N ALA A 84 3.04 7.01 -1.65
CA ALA A 84 2.06 6.88 -2.73
C ALA A 84 1.30 8.19 -2.99
N TRP A 85 0.92 8.92 -1.93
CA TRP A 85 0.27 10.22 -2.03
C TRP A 85 1.17 11.25 -2.72
N LEU A 86 2.44 11.37 -2.30
CA LEU A 86 3.42 12.28 -2.90
C LEU A 86 3.65 11.98 -4.38
N PHE A 87 3.64 10.70 -4.76
CA PHE A 87 3.84 10.26 -6.15
C PHE A 87 2.53 10.27 -6.97
N ASN A 88 1.44 10.72 -6.36
CA ASN A 88 0.10 10.76 -6.97
C ASN A 88 -0.34 9.37 -7.49
N LEU A 89 0.06 8.30 -6.80
CA LEU A 89 -0.30 6.93 -7.16
C LEU A 89 -1.71 6.60 -6.63
N PRO A 90 -2.56 5.91 -7.41
CA PRO A 90 -3.92 5.55 -7.03
C PRO A 90 -3.94 4.37 -6.06
N PHE A 91 -3.47 4.58 -4.83
CA PHE A 91 -3.25 3.49 -3.86
C PHE A 91 -4.54 2.73 -3.52
N GLU A 92 -5.68 3.42 -3.38
CA GLU A 92 -6.98 2.77 -3.08
C GLU A 92 -7.39 1.78 -4.16
N LYS A 93 -7.33 2.21 -5.43
CA LYS A 93 -7.64 1.36 -6.58
C LYS A 93 -6.69 0.16 -6.65
N ALA A 94 -5.40 0.39 -6.41
CA ALA A 94 -4.39 -0.67 -6.37
C ALA A 94 -4.67 -1.66 -5.23
N TRP A 95 -5.04 -1.16 -4.04
CA TRP A 95 -5.39 -1.99 -2.89
C TRP A 95 -6.60 -2.87 -3.18
N GLU A 96 -7.65 -2.32 -3.79
CA GLU A 96 -8.84 -3.07 -4.17
C GLU A 96 -8.56 -4.19 -5.16
N GLU A 97 -7.78 -3.91 -6.21
CA GLU A 97 -7.42 -4.91 -7.20
C GLU A 97 -6.52 -6.01 -6.58
N VAL A 98 -5.57 -5.63 -5.72
CA VAL A 98 -4.75 -6.59 -4.94
C VAL A 98 -5.62 -7.43 -4.00
N GLN A 99 -6.56 -6.81 -3.29
CA GLN A 99 -7.43 -7.49 -2.34
C GLN A 99 -8.33 -8.50 -3.06
N LYS A 100 -8.96 -8.09 -4.17
CA LYS A 100 -9.76 -8.95 -5.04
C LYS A 100 -8.97 -10.15 -5.56
N ALA A 101 -7.72 -9.96 -5.96
CA ALA A 101 -6.84 -11.07 -6.36
C ALA A 101 -6.42 -11.95 -5.17
N ASN A 102 -6.11 -11.37 -4.02
CA ASN A 102 -5.69 -12.08 -2.83
C ASN A 102 -6.79 -12.97 -2.25
N MET A 103 -8.04 -12.50 -2.22
CA MET A 103 -9.18 -13.26 -1.72
C MET A 103 -9.56 -14.46 -2.60
N LYS A 104 -9.05 -14.53 -3.84
CA LYS A 104 -9.17 -15.72 -4.72
C LYS A 104 -8.09 -16.77 -4.48
N LYS A 105 -7.12 -16.50 -3.60
CA LYS A 105 -6.10 -17.49 -3.23
C LYS A 105 -6.68 -18.50 -2.23
N ILE A 106 -6.00 -19.64 -2.07
CA ILE A 106 -6.42 -20.70 -1.15
C ILE A 106 -5.32 -21.01 -0.13
N ARG A 107 -5.71 -21.38 1.09
CA ARG A 107 -4.76 -21.80 2.12
C ARG A 107 -4.10 -23.12 1.71
N ALA A 108 -2.77 -23.20 1.85
CA ALA A 108 -2.05 -24.45 1.59
C ALA A 108 -2.49 -25.54 2.59
N LYS A 109 -2.81 -26.74 2.09
CA LYS A 109 -3.23 -27.88 2.93
C LYS A 109 -2.07 -28.53 3.69
N SER A 110 -0.85 -28.30 3.26
CA SER A 110 0.39 -28.79 3.87
C SER A 110 1.45 -27.72 3.79
N LYS A 111 2.58 -27.91 4.50
CA LYS A 111 3.76 -27.07 4.30
C LYS A 111 4.08 -27.00 2.81
N SER A 112 4.09 -25.78 2.26
CA SER A 112 4.34 -25.62 0.83
C SER A 112 5.78 -26.00 0.53
N LYS A 113 6.03 -26.71 -0.58
CA LYS A 113 7.40 -27.04 -1.00
C LYS A 113 8.25 -25.79 -1.29
N LYS A 114 7.60 -24.68 -1.65
CA LYS A 114 8.26 -23.43 -2.04
C LYS A 114 8.72 -22.60 -0.83
N ARG A 115 7.93 -22.55 0.25
CA ARG A 115 8.20 -21.69 1.42
C ARG A 115 8.41 -22.46 2.72
N GLY A 116 8.24 -23.78 2.73
CA GLY A 116 8.48 -24.64 3.90
C GLY A 116 7.53 -24.40 5.09
N THR A 117 6.45 -23.64 4.90
CA THR A 117 5.57 -23.17 5.98
C THR A 117 4.11 -23.58 5.75
N SER A 118 3.38 -23.80 6.85
CA SER A 118 1.93 -24.06 6.88
C SER A 118 1.08 -22.78 6.87
N PHE A 119 1.72 -21.62 6.96
CA PHE A 119 1.06 -20.31 6.88
C PHE A 119 0.93 -19.81 5.43
N ASP A 120 1.31 -20.61 4.44
CA ASP A 120 1.32 -20.20 3.04
C ASP A 120 -0.11 -20.12 2.45
N VAL A 121 -0.31 -19.12 1.60
CA VAL A 121 -1.53 -18.92 0.82
C VAL A 121 -1.13 -18.97 -0.65
N VAL A 122 -1.66 -19.96 -1.38
CA VAL A 122 -1.21 -20.33 -2.71
C VAL A 122 -2.20 -19.93 -3.80
N LYS A 123 -1.67 -19.72 -5.00
CA LYS A 123 -2.45 -19.40 -6.20
C LYS A 123 -3.07 -20.68 -6.77
N PRO A 124 -4.40 -20.83 -6.82
CA PRO A 124 -5.04 -22.00 -7.44
C PRO A 124 -4.92 -21.98 -8.97
N LYS A 125 -5.29 -23.10 -9.62
CA LYS A 125 -5.37 -23.18 -11.09
C LYS A 125 -6.36 -22.12 -11.61
N GLY A 126 -5.97 -21.36 -12.62
CA GLY A 126 -6.79 -20.29 -13.21
C GLY A 126 -6.80 -18.99 -12.42
N TRP A 127 -6.02 -18.87 -11.34
CA TRP A 127 -5.84 -17.59 -10.64
C TRP A 127 -5.11 -16.58 -11.52
N THR A 128 -5.61 -15.34 -11.54
CA THR A 128 -5.00 -14.21 -12.24
C THR A 128 -4.37 -13.22 -11.25
N PRO A 129 -3.21 -12.62 -11.58
CA PRO A 129 -2.64 -11.55 -10.76
C PRO A 129 -3.51 -10.29 -10.78
N PRO A 130 -3.36 -9.41 -9.77
CA PRO A 130 -3.94 -8.08 -9.83
C PRO A 130 -3.34 -7.30 -11.00
N ASP A 131 -4.17 -6.55 -11.72
CA ASP A 131 -3.76 -5.75 -12.87
C ASP A 131 -3.42 -4.31 -12.47
N ILE A 132 -2.21 -4.12 -11.95
CA ILE A 132 -1.73 -2.79 -11.52
C ILE A 132 -1.42 -1.88 -12.71
N GLU A 133 -1.03 -2.44 -13.86
CA GLU A 133 -0.77 -1.67 -15.07
C GLU A 133 -2.05 -1.00 -15.57
N GLN A 134 -3.16 -1.73 -15.58
CA GLN A 134 -4.48 -1.19 -15.92
C GLN A 134 -4.91 -0.09 -14.94
N VAL A 135 -4.71 -0.27 -13.63
CA VAL A 135 -5.01 0.75 -12.62
C VAL A 135 -4.25 2.06 -12.89
N ILE A 136 -2.97 1.98 -13.24
CA ILE A 136 -2.16 3.15 -13.58
C ILE A 136 -2.62 3.79 -14.90
N TYR A 137 -2.93 2.97 -15.92
CA TYR A 137 -3.44 3.46 -17.19
C TYR A 137 -4.74 4.25 -17.02
N GLU A 138 -5.73 3.69 -16.33
CA GLU A 138 -7.03 4.34 -16.09
C GLU A 138 -6.89 5.66 -15.31
N GLU A 139 -6.02 5.72 -14.30
CA GLU A 139 -5.81 6.96 -13.55
C GLU A 139 -5.16 8.04 -14.42
N ARG A 140 -4.23 7.67 -15.31
CA ARG A 140 -3.59 8.61 -16.25
C ARG A 140 -4.57 9.13 -17.30
N GLU A 141 -5.45 8.28 -17.84
CA GLU A 141 -6.48 8.72 -18.78
C GLU A 141 -7.46 9.69 -18.12
N LYS A 142 -7.91 9.38 -16.90
CA LYS A 142 -8.75 10.29 -16.12
C LYS A 142 -8.08 11.66 -15.89
N GLN A 143 -6.80 11.69 -15.52
CA GLN A 143 -6.05 12.95 -15.37
C GLN A 143 -5.98 13.76 -16.67
N ARG A 144 -5.84 13.11 -17.83
CA ARG A 144 -5.85 13.77 -19.14
C ARG A 144 -7.21 14.37 -19.46
N GLU A 145 -8.29 13.63 -19.22
CA GLU A 145 -9.67 14.11 -19.41
C GLU A 145 -9.98 15.32 -18.51
N ASP A 146 -9.61 15.24 -17.23
CA ASP A 146 -9.80 16.33 -16.26
C ASP A 146 -9.01 17.59 -16.64
N THR A 147 -7.82 17.41 -17.23
CA THR A 147 -6.99 18.53 -17.73
C THR A 147 -7.62 19.17 -18.97
N ASN A 148 -8.11 18.36 -19.91
CA ASN A 148 -8.73 18.83 -21.14
C ASN A 148 -10.07 19.56 -20.90
N ASN A 149 -10.82 19.17 -19.87
CA ASN A 149 -12.12 19.78 -19.52
C ASN A 149 -12.01 21.11 -18.74
N ARG A 150 -10.80 21.54 -18.37
CA ARG A 150 -10.54 22.81 -17.66
C ARG A 150 -10.21 23.99 -18.57
N PHE A 151 -10.19 23.77 -19.88
CA PHE A 151 -9.91 24.77 -20.93
C PHE A 151 -10.99 24.74 -22.01
#